data_AF-A0A380FE02-F1
#
_entry.id   AF-A0A380FE02-F1
#
_cell.length_a   1.000
_cell.length_b   1.000
_cell.length_c   1.000
_cell.angle_alpha   90.00
_cell.angle_beta   90.00
_cell.angle_gamma   90.00
#
_symmetry.space_group_name_H-M   'P 1'
#
loop_
_entity.id
_entity.type
_entity.pdbx_description
1 polymer ?
#
loop_
_entity_poly.entity_id
_entity_poly.type
_entity_poly.pdbx_seq_one_letter_code
_entity_poly.pdbx_strand_id
1 'polypeptide(L)'
;MVFEGNNFGFNYQIKGKFNQRVAIDELGNKNGMEYLTEGAELFGYIYYADNKMIYIYDEDTFYEMSEEPFIYHYNTDEVSAMISTLDLKTYIEGYGKKKTKSETKNYKPIKPKELSYSGPFDKTGTWSTESVGASYSKDFECKWGNETLVWTLKKMSKGGTLDVYLDHKKIGSYDCYSKTATSEQITIAKGLSKGKHTFKVVFTGKKSGIDYKKSKPCMYVGTEKSTVLNLTAVLKGKDVYHTYTSYRSPNADIFGVKKAPTVFDDNALDEEELLKNIKAQLTDEPTVELSTNYLGFDEIKDNHKIRFIHKPLGFNTDLKVVKISASHPYVNEPVSVEFSNASKDIVQIQNKINRNIKKS
;
A
#
# COMPACT_ATOMS: atom_id res chain seq x y z
N MET A 1 -15.23 -25.13 -11.06
CA MET A 1 -15.37 -23.96 -11.98
C MET A 1 -16.85 -23.71 -12.25
N VAL A 2 -17.33 -22.46 -12.42
CA VAL A 2 -18.78 -22.11 -12.52
C VAL A 2 -19.55 -22.88 -13.61
N PHE A 3 -18.87 -23.30 -14.68
CA PHE A 3 -19.45 -24.07 -15.80
C PHE A 3 -19.14 -25.58 -15.74
N GLU A 4 -18.43 -26.04 -14.71
CA GLU A 4 -18.05 -27.44 -14.54
C GLU A 4 -19.25 -28.23 -13.97
N GLY A 5 -19.68 -29.29 -14.67
CA GLY A 5 -20.88 -30.05 -14.30
C GLY A 5 -22.21 -29.41 -14.73
N ASN A 6 -22.18 -28.48 -15.69
CA ASN A 6 -23.37 -27.82 -16.21
C ASN A 6 -24.26 -28.76 -17.05
N ASN A 7 -25.47 -29.07 -16.54
CA ASN A 7 -26.46 -29.90 -17.23
C ASN A 7 -27.38 -29.14 -18.21
N PHE A 8 -27.24 -27.81 -18.30
CA PHE A 8 -28.09 -26.95 -19.13
C PHE A 8 -27.50 -26.65 -20.52
N GLY A 9 -26.25 -27.08 -20.78
CA GLY A 9 -25.58 -26.97 -22.07
C GLY A 9 -25.03 -25.57 -22.40
N PHE A 10 -24.83 -24.71 -21.39
CA PHE A 10 -24.14 -23.43 -21.58
C PHE A 10 -22.63 -23.63 -21.70
N ASN A 11 -22.02 -22.86 -22.60
CA ASN A 11 -20.59 -22.79 -22.81
C ASN A 11 -20.12 -21.32 -22.73
N TYR A 12 -18.82 -21.09 -22.61
CA TYR A 12 -18.26 -19.74 -22.48
C TYR A 12 -17.02 -19.53 -23.35
N GLN A 13 -16.79 -18.27 -23.72
CA GLN A 13 -15.57 -17.83 -24.40
C GLN A 13 -15.07 -16.52 -23.79
N ILE A 14 -13.79 -16.49 -23.45
CA ILE A 14 -13.10 -15.29 -22.96
C ILE A 14 -12.46 -14.58 -24.16
N LYS A 15 -12.74 -13.30 -24.31
CA LYS A 15 -12.17 -12.38 -25.30
C LYS A 15 -11.57 -11.21 -24.54
N GLY A 16 -10.25 -11.07 -24.53
CA GLY A 16 -9.57 -10.03 -23.75
C GLY A 16 -8.54 -10.59 -22.76
N LYS A 17 -7.93 -9.69 -21.98
CA LYS A 17 -6.82 -10.00 -21.07
C LYS A 17 -7.18 -9.68 -19.62
N PHE A 18 -7.34 -10.75 -18.83
CA PHE A 18 -7.63 -10.66 -17.40
C PHE A 18 -6.41 -11.07 -16.57
N ASN A 19 -5.60 -10.09 -16.18
CA ASN A 19 -4.34 -10.35 -15.45
C ASN A 19 -4.48 -10.13 -13.93
N GLN A 20 -5.65 -9.70 -13.46
CA GLN A 20 -5.88 -9.42 -12.05
C GLN A 20 -6.25 -10.69 -11.28
N ARG A 21 -5.72 -10.81 -10.08
CA ARG A 21 -6.07 -11.86 -9.13
C ARG A 21 -6.82 -11.21 -7.98
N VAL A 22 -8.03 -11.66 -7.73
CA VAL A 22 -8.87 -11.17 -6.63
C VAL A 22 -8.99 -12.31 -5.62
N ALA A 23 -8.73 -12.00 -4.34
CA ALA A 23 -8.98 -12.95 -3.26
C ALA A 23 -10.50 -13.04 -3.03
N ILE A 24 -11.05 -14.25 -3.03
CA ILE A 24 -12.48 -14.52 -2.82
C ILE A 24 -12.59 -15.42 -1.59
N ASP A 25 -13.22 -14.92 -0.54
CA ASP A 25 -13.31 -15.62 0.76
C ASP A 25 -14.39 -16.72 0.78
N GLU A 26 -15.42 -16.63 -0.07
CA GLU A 26 -16.50 -17.64 -0.16
C GLU A 26 -16.92 -17.92 -1.61
N LEU A 27 -16.65 -19.14 -2.09
CA LEU A 27 -17.14 -19.66 -3.38
C LEU A 27 -18.14 -20.79 -3.11
N GLY A 28 -19.41 -20.46 -2.84
CA GLY A 28 -20.44 -21.47 -2.60
C GLY A 28 -21.86 -20.93 -2.62
N ASN A 29 -22.82 -21.83 -2.88
CA ASN A 29 -24.28 -21.60 -2.80
C ASN A 29 -24.86 -20.50 -3.72
N LYS A 30 -24.24 -20.25 -4.88
CA LYS A 30 -24.74 -19.32 -5.91
C LYS A 30 -25.12 -20.06 -7.19
N ASN A 31 -26.09 -19.54 -7.94
CA ASN A 31 -26.41 -20.04 -9.27
C ASN A 31 -25.47 -19.45 -10.34
N GLY A 32 -25.48 -20.00 -11.56
CA GLY A 32 -24.56 -19.59 -12.63
C GLY A 32 -24.65 -18.11 -13.01
N MET A 33 -25.83 -17.49 -12.89
CA MET A 33 -26.01 -16.06 -13.20
C MET A 33 -25.47 -15.16 -12.08
N GLU A 34 -25.63 -15.58 -10.82
CA GLU A 34 -25.04 -14.90 -9.67
C GLU A 34 -23.52 -14.92 -9.74
N TYR A 35 -22.92 -16.05 -10.14
CA TYR A 35 -21.48 -16.14 -10.36
C TYR A 35 -20.99 -15.25 -11.52
N LEU A 36 -21.76 -15.12 -12.61
CA LEU A 36 -21.42 -14.20 -13.70
C LEU A 36 -21.50 -12.74 -13.26
N THR A 37 -22.53 -12.39 -12.49
CA THR A 37 -22.71 -11.02 -11.99
C THR A 37 -21.61 -10.66 -11.00
N GLU A 38 -21.35 -11.50 -10.00
CA GLU A 38 -20.27 -11.29 -9.03
C GLU A 38 -18.90 -11.28 -9.70
N GLY A 39 -18.68 -12.16 -10.67
CA GLY A 39 -17.45 -12.15 -11.45
C GLY A 39 -17.26 -10.83 -12.21
N ALA A 40 -18.32 -10.29 -12.80
CA ALA A 40 -18.25 -9.00 -13.48
C ALA A 40 -17.94 -7.85 -12.51
N GLU A 41 -18.46 -7.89 -11.29
CA GLU A 41 -18.15 -6.91 -10.23
C GLU A 41 -16.69 -7.01 -9.76
N LEU A 42 -16.20 -8.23 -9.54
CA LEU A 42 -14.84 -8.46 -9.03
C LEU A 42 -13.75 -8.23 -10.09
N PHE A 43 -14.01 -8.66 -11.32
CA PHE A 43 -13.04 -8.66 -12.41
C PHE A 43 -13.33 -7.59 -13.48
N GLY A 44 -14.37 -6.77 -13.31
CA GLY A 44 -14.69 -5.66 -14.22
C GLY A 44 -14.96 -6.08 -15.67
N TYR A 45 -15.34 -7.35 -15.92
CA TYR A 45 -15.60 -7.83 -17.28
C TYR A 45 -17.02 -7.50 -17.73
N ILE A 46 -17.20 -7.43 -19.04
CA ILE A 46 -18.51 -7.30 -19.70
C ILE A 46 -18.87 -8.67 -20.24
N TYR A 47 -20.08 -9.16 -19.99
CA TYR A 47 -20.51 -10.44 -20.55
C TYR A 47 -21.76 -10.29 -21.40
N TYR A 48 -21.83 -11.10 -22.46
CA TYR A 48 -22.93 -11.11 -23.41
C TYR A 48 -23.29 -12.56 -23.73
N ALA A 49 -24.57 -12.93 -23.68
CA ALA A 49 -25.00 -14.28 -24.09
C ALA A 49 -25.62 -14.24 -25.48
N ASP A 50 -25.19 -15.18 -26.30
CA ASP A 50 -25.83 -15.56 -27.56
C ASP A 50 -26.33 -16.99 -27.40
N ASN A 51 -27.64 -17.14 -27.19
CA ASN A 51 -28.26 -18.42 -26.84
C ASN A 51 -27.57 -19.06 -25.62
N LYS A 52 -26.90 -20.21 -25.82
CA LYS A 52 -26.18 -20.94 -24.77
C LYS A 52 -24.68 -20.60 -24.70
N MET A 53 -24.20 -19.67 -25.52
CA MET A 53 -22.80 -19.26 -25.55
C MET A 53 -22.62 -17.93 -24.83
N ILE A 54 -21.81 -17.92 -23.78
CA ILE A 54 -21.54 -16.73 -22.95
C ILE A 54 -20.16 -16.18 -23.31
N TYR A 55 -20.13 -14.97 -23.85
CA TYR A 55 -18.89 -14.27 -24.14
C TYR A 55 -18.54 -13.36 -22.97
N ILE A 56 -17.27 -13.36 -22.57
CA ILE A 56 -16.71 -12.51 -21.52
C ILE A 56 -15.64 -11.62 -22.17
N TYR A 57 -15.83 -10.31 -22.10
CA TYR A 57 -15.01 -9.28 -22.72
C TYR A 57 -14.32 -8.39 -21.70
N ASP A 58 -13.08 -7.98 -21.97
CA ASP A 58 -12.55 -6.75 -21.37
C ASP A 58 -13.10 -5.52 -22.12
N GLU A 59 -12.91 -4.31 -21.58
CA GLU A 59 -13.44 -3.11 -22.23
C GLU A 59 -12.84 -2.88 -23.62
N ASP A 60 -11.55 -3.19 -23.80
CA ASP A 60 -10.80 -2.97 -25.04
C ASP A 60 -11.29 -3.85 -26.18
N THR A 61 -11.76 -5.07 -25.89
CA THR A 61 -12.30 -5.99 -26.89
C THR A 61 -13.81 -5.90 -27.07
N PHE A 62 -14.54 -5.28 -26.13
CA PHE A 62 -15.98 -5.07 -26.24
C PHE A 62 -16.33 -3.81 -27.03
N TYR A 63 -15.71 -2.68 -26.67
CA TYR A 63 -16.14 -1.37 -27.17
C TYR A 63 -15.46 -0.97 -28.49
N GLU A 64 -16.26 -0.58 -29.46
CA GLU A 64 -15.80 -0.02 -30.73
C GLU A 64 -15.84 1.52 -30.67
N MET A 65 -14.70 2.16 -30.94
CA MET A 65 -14.61 3.63 -30.98
C MET A 65 -15.18 4.15 -32.29
N SER A 66 -16.12 5.09 -32.21
CA SER A 66 -16.60 5.82 -33.38
C SER A 66 -15.47 6.64 -34.02
N GLU A 67 -15.44 6.69 -35.34
CA GLU A 67 -14.45 7.49 -36.08
C GLU A 67 -14.66 8.99 -35.87
N GLU A 68 -15.90 9.42 -35.63
CA GLU A 68 -16.25 10.83 -35.45
C GLU A 68 -16.36 11.21 -33.97
N PRO A 69 -15.57 12.20 -33.49
CA PRO A 69 -15.73 12.70 -32.13
C PRO A 69 -16.99 13.58 -32.01
N PHE A 70 -17.61 13.55 -30.85
CA PHE A 70 -18.65 14.50 -30.48
C PHE A 70 -18.02 15.78 -29.93
N ILE A 71 -18.16 16.90 -30.65
CA ILE A 71 -17.69 18.21 -30.21
C ILE A 71 -18.87 19.00 -29.66
N TYR A 72 -18.82 19.34 -28.37
CA TYR A 72 -19.90 20.09 -27.71
C TYR A 72 -20.14 21.44 -28.41
N HIS A 73 -21.41 21.73 -28.71
CA HIS A 73 -21.90 22.90 -29.49
C HIS A 73 -21.53 22.98 -30.98
N TYR A 74 -21.05 21.91 -31.62
CA TYR A 74 -20.68 21.94 -33.04
C TYR A 74 -21.52 21.03 -33.96
N ASN A 75 -21.95 19.84 -33.51
CA ASN A 75 -22.39 18.77 -34.42
C ASN A 75 -23.89 18.43 -34.43
N THR A 76 -24.77 19.06 -33.63
CA THR A 76 -26.18 18.65 -33.52
C THR A 76 -27.13 19.77 -33.07
N ASP A 77 -28.37 19.76 -33.60
CA ASP A 77 -29.42 20.78 -33.34
C ASP A 77 -30.07 20.67 -31.95
N GLU A 78 -30.23 19.46 -31.42
CA GLU A 78 -30.75 19.19 -30.07
C GLU A 78 -29.75 18.34 -29.27
N VAL A 79 -29.06 18.99 -28.33
CA VAL A 79 -28.08 18.36 -27.43
C VAL A 79 -28.40 18.72 -26.00
N SER A 80 -28.52 17.71 -25.16
CA SER A 80 -28.53 17.88 -23.70
C SER A 80 -27.30 17.20 -23.13
N ALA A 81 -26.40 17.98 -22.52
CA ALA A 81 -25.23 17.44 -21.81
C ALA A 81 -25.25 17.89 -20.35
N MET A 82 -25.16 16.94 -19.43
CA MET A 82 -24.96 17.17 -18.01
C MET A 82 -23.53 16.82 -17.64
N ILE A 83 -22.80 17.78 -17.09
CA ILE A 83 -21.39 17.62 -16.70
C ILE A 83 -21.29 17.83 -15.19
N SER A 84 -20.76 16.84 -14.48
CA SER A 84 -20.56 16.88 -13.04
C SER A 84 -19.07 16.73 -12.69
N THR A 85 -18.58 17.63 -11.87
CA THR A 85 -17.22 17.56 -11.29
C THR A 85 -17.24 17.25 -9.79
N LEU A 86 -18.38 16.77 -9.26
CA LEU A 86 -18.55 16.51 -7.83
C LEU A 86 -17.59 15.43 -7.34
N ASP A 87 -17.52 14.34 -8.09
CA ASP A 87 -16.68 13.19 -7.75
C ASP A 87 -15.25 13.33 -8.28
N LEU A 88 -14.99 14.28 -9.19
CA LEU A 88 -13.67 14.53 -9.76
C LEU A 88 -12.61 14.82 -8.67
N LYS A 89 -11.55 14.03 -8.67
CA LYS A 89 -10.36 14.16 -7.84
C LYS A 89 -9.13 13.97 -8.71
N THR A 90 -8.08 14.75 -8.47
CA THR A 90 -6.87 14.78 -9.32
C THR A 90 -5.60 14.43 -8.56
N TYR A 91 -5.73 14.09 -7.27
CA TYR A 91 -4.62 13.63 -6.44
C TYR A 91 -5.10 12.55 -5.45
N ILE A 92 -4.31 11.49 -5.29
CA ILE A 92 -4.63 10.38 -4.37
C ILE A 92 -3.36 9.87 -3.68
N GLU A 93 -3.53 9.39 -2.45
CA GLU A 93 -2.47 8.78 -1.64
C GLU A 93 -2.86 7.36 -1.26
N GLY A 94 -1.88 6.47 -1.23
CA GLY A 94 -2.05 5.09 -0.82
C GLY A 94 -1.08 4.70 0.29
N TYR A 95 -1.55 3.87 1.21
CA TYR A 95 -0.71 3.09 2.13
C TYR A 95 -0.90 1.62 1.81
N GLY A 96 0.21 0.90 1.64
CA GLY A 96 0.16 -0.54 1.41
C GLY A 96 -0.08 -1.31 2.71
N LYS A 97 0.33 -2.57 2.74
CA LYS A 97 0.10 -3.46 3.88
C LYS A 97 0.74 -2.91 5.15
N LYS A 98 0.00 -2.99 6.26
CA LYS A 98 0.53 -2.64 7.58
C LYS A 98 1.47 -3.73 8.09
N LYS A 99 2.67 -3.36 8.56
CA LYS A 99 3.64 -4.29 9.15
C LYS A 99 3.08 -4.91 10.43
N THR A 100 3.33 -6.20 10.64
CA THR A 100 2.92 -6.92 11.85
C THR A 100 3.82 -6.59 13.05
N LYS A 101 3.32 -6.80 14.28
CA LYS A 101 4.11 -6.62 15.52
C LYS A 101 5.41 -7.43 15.52
N SER A 102 5.44 -8.57 14.84
CA SER A 102 6.63 -9.43 14.71
C SER A 102 7.65 -8.81 13.76
N GLU A 103 7.20 -8.25 12.64
CA GLU A 103 8.06 -7.50 11.71
C GLU A 103 8.58 -6.19 12.33
N THR A 104 7.82 -5.62 13.27
CA THR A 104 8.24 -4.44 14.05
C THR A 104 8.98 -4.78 15.35
N LYS A 105 9.15 -6.06 15.72
CA LYS A 105 10.02 -6.47 16.85
C LYS A 105 11.46 -6.41 16.36
N ASN A 106 11.97 -5.18 16.32
CA ASN A 106 12.98 -4.77 15.37
C ASN A 106 14.35 -5.48 15.51
N TYR A 107 14.77 -5.89 16.72
CA TYR A 107 16.09 -6.49 16.95
C TYR A 107 16.10 -7.52 18.08
N LYS A 108 16.95 -8.55 17.93
CA LYS A 108 17.25 -9.49 19.01
C LYS A 108 18.10 -8.78 20.06
N PRO A 109 17.78 -8.89 21.37
CA PRO A 109 18.61 -8.32 22.41
C PRO A 109 20.02 -8.91 22.39
N ILE A 110 21.04 -8.07 22.47
CA ILE A 110 22.45 -8.45 22.39
C ILE A 110 22.93 -8.87 23.78
N LYS A 111 23.51 -10.06 23.87
CA LYS A 111 24.02 -10.69 25.10
C LYS A 111 25.56 -10.63 25.17
N PRO A 112 26.18 -10.86 26.34
CA PRO A 112 27.64 -10.79 26.47
C PRO A 112 28.42 -11.66 25.48
N LYS A 113 27.91 -12.84 25.13
CA LYS A 113 28.53 -13.74 24.15
C LYS A 113 28.64 -13.15 22.74
N GLU A 114 27.82 -12.16 22.42
CA GLU A 114 27.75 -11.55 21.09
C GLU A 114 28.59 -10.27 20.99
N LEU A 115 29.28 -9.88 22.06
CA LEU A 115 30.15 -8.71 22.11
C LEU A 115 31.59 -9.07 21.71
N SER A 116 32.29 -8.10 21.14
CA SER A 116 33.73 -8.16 20.92
C SER A 116 34.44 -7.65 22.18
N TYR A 117 35.51 -8.31 22.60
CA TYR A 117 36.27 -7.97 23.81
C TYR A 117 37.72 -7.65 23.47
N SER A 118 38.27 -6.63 24.12
CA SER A 118 39.69 -6.24 24.03
C SER A 118 40.26 -6.15 25.45
N GLY A 119 41.34 -6.89 25.70
CA GLY A 119 41.90 -7.08 27.04
C GLY A 119 41.33 -8.32 27.76
N PRO A 120 41.84 -8.63 28.97
CA PRO A 120 41.46 -9.83 29.70
C PRO A 120 40.08 -9.66 30.36
N PHE A 121 39.19 -10.63 30.15
CA PHE A 121 37.88 -10.70 30.82
C PHE A 121 37.70 -12.05 31.49
N ASP A 122 37.27 -12.05 32.75
CA ASP A 122 36.69 -13.22 33.40
C ASP A 122 35.28 -13.42 32.85
N LYS A 123 35.01 -14.60 32.29
CA LYS A 123 33.73 -14.98 31.70
C LYS A 123 32.99 -16.04 32.53
N THR A 124 33.40 -16.24 33.78
CA THR A 124 32.71 -17.10 34.73
C THR A 124 31.66 -16.30 35.50
N GLY A 125 30.43 -16.79 35.55
CA GLY A 125 29.32 -16.10 36.22
C GLY A 125 29.00 -14.72 35.61
N THR A 126 29.36 -13.64 36.31
CA THR A 126 29.19 -12.26 35.82
C THR A 126 30.46 -11.82 35.13
N TRP A 127 30.38 -11.63 33.82
CA TRP A 127 31.53 -11.29 33.01
C TRP A 127 32.07 -9.92 33.41
N SER A 128 33.38 -9.85 33.65
CA SER A 128 34.02 -8.66 34.19
C SER A 128 35.51 -8.56 33.85
N THR A 129 36.09 -7.39 34.06
CA THR A 129 37.53 -7.16 33.90
C THR A 129 38.05 -6.20 34.97
N GLU A 130 39.23 -6.50 35.50
CA GLU A 130 39.99 -5.63 36.42
C GLU A 130 41.07 -4.81 35.68
N SER A 131 41.28 -5.05 34.38
CA SER A 131 42.34 -4.40 33.60
C SER A 131 41.87 -3.04 33.06
N VAL A 132 42.41 -1.95 33.59
CA VAL A 132 42.17 -0.60 33.06
C VAL A 132 42.52 -0.56 31.57
N GLY A 133 41.67 0.09 30.77
CA GLY A 133 41.78 0.14 29.31
C GLY A 133 41.16 -1.05 28.58
N ALA A 134 40.83 -2.14 29.27
CA ALA A 134 40.05 -3.23 28.66
C ALA A 134 38.65 -2.72 28.27
N SER A 135 38.12 -3.25 27.16
CA SER A 135 36.88 -2.77 26.58
C SER A 135 36.06 -3.88 25.97
N TYR A 136 34.76 -3.62 25.82
CA TYR A 136 33.89 -4.41 24.97
C TYR A 136 33.16 -3.52 23.97
N SER A 137 32.83 -4.06 22.81
CA SER A 137 32.14 -3.35 21.75
C SER A 137 31.16 -4.23 20.99
N LYS A 138 30.28 -3.58 20.24
CA LYS A 138 29.38 -4.23 19.31
C LYS A 138 29.10 -3.32 18.12
N ASP A 139 29.26 -3.88 16.93
CA ASP A 139 28.72 -3.31 15.72
C ASP A 139 27.29 -3.82 15.52
N PHE A 140 26.39 -2.92 15.15
CA PHE A 140 24.99 -3.21 14.86
C PHE A 140 24.49 -2.34 13.70
N GLU A 141 23.42 -2.78 13.06
CA GLU A 141 22.85 -2.10 11.89
C GLU A 141 21.43 -1.61 12.21
N CYS A 142 21.22 -0.31 12.07
CA CYS A 142 19.93 0.35 12.12
C CYS A 142 19.25 0.28 10.75
N LYS A 143 18.07 -0.34 10.69
CA LYS A 143 17.28 -0.58 9.47
C LYS A 143 16.38 0.60 9.11
N TRP A 144 15.90 1.34 10.11
CA TRP A 144 14.80 2.30 9.95
C TRP A 144 15.24 3.76 10.03
N GLY A 145 16.33 4.07 10.74
CA GLY A 145 16.82 5.45 10.89
C GLY A 145 16.12 6.26 11.97
N ASN A 146 15.49 5.58 12.94
CA ASN A 146 14.85 6.19 14.10
C ASN A 146 15.09 5.38 15.39
N GLU A 147 16.12 4.54 15.39
CA GLU A 147 16.37 3.59 16.46
C GLU A 147 16.80 4.27 17.77
N THR A 148 16.39 3.65 18.87
CA THR A 148 16.82 3.94 20.23
C THR A 148 17.71 2.82 20.73
N LEU A 149 18.93 3.17 21.10
CA LEU A 149 19.89 2.26 21.72
C LEU A 149 19.82 2.38 23.24
N VAL A 150 19.48 1.27 23.90
CA VAL A 150 19.48 1.16 25.36
C VAL A 150 20.58 0.19 25.77
N TRP A 151 21.42 0.63 26.70
CA TRP A 151 22.47 -0.15 27.32
C TRP A 151 22.09 -0.50 28.76
N THR A 152 22.28 -1.76 29.13
CA THR A 152 22.10 -2.25 30.49
C THR A 152 23.44 -2.24 31.21
N LEU A 153 23.62 -1.31 32.14
CA LEU A 153 24.79 -1.23 33.00
C LEU A 153 24.62 -2.16 34.22
N LYS A 154 25.42 -3.23 34.28
CA LYS A 154 25.48 -4.09 35.48
C LYS A 154 26.29 -3.40 36.59
N LYS A 155 25.74 -3.32 37.80
CA LYS A 155 26.40 -2.67 38.94
C LYS A 155 26.54 -3.62 40.13
N MET A 156 27.71 -3.65 40.76
CA MET A 156 27.97 -4.43 41.98
C MET A 156 29.09 -3.78 42.83
N SER A 157 29.41 -4.41 43.96
CA SER A 157 30.25 -3.82 45.02
C SER A 157 31.72 -3.62 44.65
N LYS A 158 32.22 -4.28 43.60
CA LYS A 158 33.58 -4.04 43.08
C LYS A 158 33.60 -3.12 41.86
N GLY A 159 32.46 -2.53 41.49
CA GLY A 159 32.39 -1.74 40.29
C GLY A 159 33.26 -0.49 40.33
N GLY A 160 33.94 -0.19 39.23
CA GLY A 160 34.68 1.06 39.03
C GLY A 160 33.96 2.04 38.12
N THR A 161 34.74 2.87 37.45
CA THR A 161 34.29 3.87 36.47
C THR A 161 34.61 3.37 35.05
N LEU A 162 33.80 3.77 34.09
CA LEU A 162 33.93 3.41 32.69
C LEU A 162 33.53 4.57 31.77
N ASP A 163 34.01 4.54 30.53
CA ASP A 163 33.64 5.48 29.48
C ASP A 163 32.86 4.76 28.39
N VAL A 164 31.76 5.37 27.93
CA VAL A 164 30.91 4.85 26.86
C VAL A 164 31.09 5.70 25.61
N TYR A 165 31.18 5.03 24.47
CA TYR A 165 31.34 5.62 23.15
C TYR A 165 30.28 5.07 22.20
N LEU A 166 29.83 5.93 21.30
CA LEU A 166 29.02 5.58 20.15
C LEU A 166 29.66 6.23 18.92
N ASP A 167 29.93 5.43 17.89
CA ASP A 167 30.58 5.88 16.64
C ASP A 167 31.85 6.70 16.90
N HIS A 168 32.70 6.16 17.77
CA HIS A 168 33.97 6.76 18.20
C HIS A 168 33.85 8.07 19.00
N LYS A 169 32.64 8.58 19.24
CA LYS A 169 32.41 9.76 20.08
C LYS A 169 32.08 9.33 21.51
N LYS A 170 32.73 9.95 22.49
CA LYS A 170 32.45 9.71 23.91
C LYS A 170 31.06 10.26 24.25
N ILE A 171 30.18 9.39 24.73
CA ILE A 171 28.82 9.73 25.17
C ILE A 171 28.83 10.18 26.63
N GLY A 172 29.64 9.53 27.46
CA GLY A 172 29.73 9.89 28.87
C GLY A 172 30.62 8.94 29.66
N SER A 173 30.80 9.28 30.93
CA SER A 173 31.45 8.44 31.94
C SER A 173 30.42 7.97 32.95
N TYR A 174 30.46 6.70 33.31
CA TYR A 174 29.50 6.06 34.20
C TYR A 174 30.20 5.21 35.26
N ASP A 175 29.50 4.93 36.35
CA ASP A 175 30.01 4.08 37.42
C ASP A 175 29.23 2.78 37.51
N CYS A 176 29.94 1.65 37.50
CA CYS A 176 29.33 0.34 37.74
C CYS A 176 29.36 -0.09 39.22
N TYR A 177 29.67 0.84 40.14
CA TYR A 177 29.61 0.58 41.58
C TYR A 177 28.17 0.56 42.12
N SER A 178 27.83 -0.43 42.93
CA SER A 178 26.65 -0.45 43.79
C SER A 178 26.87 -1.37 44.98
N LYS A 179 26.42 -1.00 46.19
CA LYS A 179 26.55 -1.86 47.39
C LYS A 179 25.84 -3.21 47.20
N THR A 180 24.71 -3.21 46.49
CA THR A 180 23.94 -4.41 46.12
C THR A 180 24.00 -4.64 44.61
N ALA A 181 23.88 -5.90 44.20
CA ALA A 181 23.87 -6.23 42.78
C ALA A 181 22.58 -5.70 42.11
N THR A 182 22.74 -4.81 41.14
CA THR A 182 21.62 -4.18 40.41
C THR A 182 22.00 -4.00 38.94
N SER A 183 21.04 -3.61 38.13
CA SER A 183 21.22 -3.24 36.74
C SER A 183 20.46 -1.96 36.45
N GLU A 184 21.05 -1.08 35.64
CA GLU A 184 20.48 0.20 35.26
C GLU A 184 20.34 0.25 33.74
N GLN A 185 19.18 0.66 33.23
CA GLN A 185 18.96 0.84 31.80
C GLN A 185 19.20 2.30 31.43
N ILE A 186 20.15 2.51 30.52
CA ILE A 186 20.61 3.83 30.09
C ILE A 186 20.33 3.97 28.60
N THR A 187 19.56 5.00 28.23
CA THR A 187 19.38 5.33 26.81
C THR A 187 20.64 6.04 26.32
N ILE A 188 21.39 5.39 25.43
CA ILE A 188 22.64 5.92 24.86
C ILE A 188 22.34 6.91 23.74
N ALA A 189 21.36 6.59 22.89
CA ALA A 189 20.95 7.45 21.79
C ALA A 189 19.49 7.18 21.40
N LYS A 190 18.85 8.19 20.83
CA LYS A 190 17.54 8.12 20.17
C LYS A 190 17.68 8.69 18.76
N GLY A 191 16.95 8.14 17.80
CA GLY A 191 16.98 8.64 16.42
C GLY A 191 18.28 8.31 15.70
N LEU A 192 18.88 7.14 15.96
CA LEU A 192 20.05 6.68 15.21
C LEU A 192 19.70 6.56 13.72
N SER A 193 20.58 7.08 12.87
CA SER A 193 20.44 7.03 11.41
C SER A 193 20.43 5.59 10.89
N LYS A 194 19.89 5.39 9.69
CA LYS A 194 19.95 4.09 9.02
C LYS A 194 21.40 3.78 8.66
N GLY A 195 21.83 2.54 8.89
CA GLY A 195 23.18 2.07 8.59
C GLY A 195 23.91 1.47 9.80
N LYS A 196 25.22 1.30 9.66
CA LYS A 196 26.09 0.67 10.66
C LYS A 196 26.50 1.66 11.74
N HIS A 197 26.47 1.20 12.99
CA HIS A 197 26.89 1.93 14.17
C HIS A 197 27.74 1.04 15.08
N THR A 198 28.60 1.67 15.89
CA THR A 198 29.50 0.97 16.81
C THR A 198 29.31 1.49 18.23
N PHE A 199 28.89 0.62 19.15
CA PHE A 199 28.87 0.89 20.58
C PHE A 199 30.14 0.33 21.24
N LYS A 200 30.76 1.09 22.15
CA LYS A 200 31.96 0.65 22.88
C LYS A 200 31.96 1.16 24.32
N VAL A 201 32.42 0.32 25.24
CA VAL A 201 32.62 0.66 26.65
C VAL A 201 34.04 0.32 27.07
N VAL A 202 34.71 1.26 27.74
CA VAL A 202 36.12 1.15 28.16
C VAL A 202 36.21 1.30 29.67
N PHE A 203 36.88 0.37 30.34
CA PHE A 203 37.11 0.46 31.78
C PHE A 203 38.16 1.52 32.10
N THR A 204 37.83 2.51 32.94
CA THR A 204 38.72 3.62 33.29
C THR A 204 39.33 3.50 34.68
N GLY A 205 38.90 2.52 35.49
CA GLY A 205 39.54 2.16 36.75
C GLY A 205 38.65 2.37 37.96
N LYS A 206 39.25 2.72 39.11
CA LYS A 206 38.55 2.83 40.40
C LYS A 206 37.59 4.02 40.42
N LYS A 207 36.44 3.86 41.09
CA LYS A 207 35.59 4.99 41.47
C LYS A 207 36.20 5.71 42.67
N SER A 208 36.26 7.04 42.61
CA SER A 208 36.73 7.86 43.74
C SER A 208 35.80 7.75 44.94
N GLY A 209 36.37 7.74 46.15
CA GLY A 209 35.60 7.69 47.42
C GLY A 209 35.08 6.32 47.83
N ILE A 210 35.46 5.24 47.13
CA ILE A 210 35.08 3.86 47.49
C ILE A 210 36.28 3.11 48.08
N ASP A 211 36.07 2.51 49.25
CA ASP A 211 37.00 1.53 49.83
C ASP A 211 36.65 0.12 49.31
N TYR A 212 37.50 -0.40 48.42
CA TYR A 212 37.36 -1.73 47.83
C TYR A 212 37.93 -2.85 48.73
N LYS A 213 38.47 -2.52 49.91
CA LYS A 213 39.14 -3.45 50.82
C LYS A 213 40.23 -4.23 50.07
N LYS A 214 40.20 -5.58 50.14
CA LYS A 214 41.13 -6.47 49.44
C LYS A 214 40.73 -6.76 47.98
N SER A 215 39.58 -6.26 47.52
CA SER A 215 39.11 -6.50 46.15
C SER A 215 39.69 -5.46 45.19
N LYS A 216 39.92 -5.87 43.94
CA LYS A 216 40.26 -4.95 42.87
C LYS A 216 38.99 -4.38 42.23
N PRO A 217 38.99 -3.10 41.84
CA PRO A 217 37.88 -2.52 41.09
C PRO A 217 37.78 -3.17 39.72
N CYS A 218 36.56 -3.38 39.23
CA CYS A 218 36.32 -3.99 37.93
C CYS A 218 35.18 -3.32 37.16
N MET A 219 35.18 -3.49 35.84
CA MET A 219 34.02 -3.25 34.99
C MET A 219 33.21 -4.53 34.86
N TYR A 220 31.89 -4.42 35.02
CA TYR A 220 30.95 -5.50 34.77
C TYR A 220 30.30 -5.37 33.39
N VAL A 221 30.00 -6.52 32.77
CA VAL A 221 29.28 -6.58 31.50
C VAL A 221 27.89 -7.18 31.73
N GLY A 222 27.82 -8.35 32.36
CA GLY A 222 26.57 -9.06 32.62
C GLY A 222 26.79 -10.57 32.75
N THR A 223 25.73 -11.33 33.04
CA THR A 223 25.79 -12.79 32.96
C THR A 223 25.56 -13.26 31.52
N GLU A 224 25.97 -14.47 31.19
CA GLU A 224 25.88 -15.04 29.84
C GLU A 224 24.53 -14.82 29.13
N LYS A 225 23.42 -14.94 29.87
CA LYS A 225 22.05 -14.83 29.34
C LYS A 225 21.46 -13.42 29.41
N SER A 226 22.10 -12.51 30.15
CA SER A 226 21.60 -11.15 30.35
C SER A 226 21.66 -10.32 29.07
N THR A 227 20.75 -9.36 28.94
CA THR A 227 20.76 -8.39 27.84
C THR A 227 21.68 -7.23 28.18
N VAL A 228 22.68 -6.99 27.35
CA VAL A 228 23.60 -5.85 27.47
C VAL A 228 23.12 -4.67 26.62
N LEU A 229 22.71 -4.92 25.37
CA LEU A 229 22.16 -3.89 24.49
C LEU A 229 20.79 -4.30 23.97
N ASN A 230 19.89 -3.33 23.91
CA ASN A 230 18.61 -3.45 23.25
C ASN A 230 18.46 -2.31 22.25
N LEU A 231 18.11 -2.65 21.02
CA LEU A 231 17.86 -1.71 19.95
C LEU A 231 16.38 -1.77 19.61
N THR A 232 15.73 -0.62 19.57
CA THR A 232 14.29 -0.53 19.27
C THR A 232 14.03 0.63 18.32
N ALA A 233 13.28 0.39 17.24
CA ALA A 233 12.72 1.46 16.42
C ALA A 233 11.24 1.66 16.78
N VAL A 234 10.79 2.92 16.81
CA VAL A 234 9.38 3.26 16.97
C VAL A 234 8.85 3.67 15.61
N LEU A 235 8.23 2.73 14.90
CA LEU A 235 7.61 3.03 13.60
C LEU A 235 6.41 3.95 13.83
N LYS A 236 6.33 5.05 13.08
CA LYS A 236 5.22 6.01 13.12
C LYS A 236 4.83 6.44 11.71
N GLY A 237 3.56 6.79 11.52
CA GLY A 237 3.05 7.26 10.24
C GLY A 237 3.32 6.26 9.11
N LYS A 238 3.99 6.73 8.05
CA LYS A 238 4.32 5.96 6.84
C LYS A 238 5.17 4.72 7.12
N ASP A 239 6.06 4.78 8.12
CA ASP A 239 6.98 3.67 8.42
C ASP A 239 6.29 2.41 8.93
N VAL A 240 5.04 2.52 9.38
CA VAL A 240 4.23 1.39 9.86
C VAL A 240 3.74 0.52 8.69
N TYR A 241 3.84 1.02 7.46
CA TYR A 241 3.40 0.33 6.26
C TYR A 241 4.61 -0.17 5.44
N HIS A 242 4.39 -1.20 4.63
CA HIS A 242 5.43 -1.73 3.73
C HIS A 242 5.79 -0.73 2.63
N THR A 243 4.79 -0.02 2.11
CA THR A 243 4.94 0.97 1.05
C THR A 243 3.95 2.13 1.25
N TYR A 244 4.28 3.27 0.67
CA TYR A 244 3.44 4.47 0.59
C TYR A 244 3.74 5.13 -0.75
N THR A 245 2.71 5.53 -1.48
CA THR A 245 2.89 6.30 -2.72
C THR A 245 1.72 7.26 -2.94
N SER A 246 1.88 8.14 -3.91
CA SER A 246 0.88 9.15 -4.27
C SER A 246 0.88 9.38 -5.77
N TYR A 247 -0.28 9.72 -6.32
CA TYR A 247 -0.44 10.01 -7.73
C TYR A 247 -1.12 11.36 -7.94
N ARG A 248 -0.58 12.18 -8.85
CA ARG A 248 -1.18 13.41 -9.36
C ARG A 248 -1.55 13.22 -10.82
N SER A 249 -2.82 13.38 -11.14
CA SER A 249 -3.30 13.31 -12.52
C SER A 249 -2.83 14.51 -13.34
N PRO A 250 -2.53 14.34 -14.64
CA PRO A 250 -2.37 15.45 -15.58
C PRO A 250 -3.58 16.41 -15.61
N ASN A 251 -4.80 15.89 -15.40
CA ASN A 251 -6.02 16.70 -15.35
C ASN A 251 -6.05 17.68 -14.17
N ALA A 252 -5.12 17.57 -13.22
CA ALA A 252 -4.90 18.58 -12.19
C ALA A 252 -4.49 19.95 -12.76
N ASP A 253 -3.93 20.00 -13.97
CA ASP A 253 -3.53 21.25 -14.63
C ASP A 253 -4.76 22.03 -15.14
N ILE A 254 -5.87 21.31 -15.43
CA ILE A 254 -7.14 21.90 -15.88
C ILE A 254 -8.06 22.16 -14.68
N PHE A 255 -8.23 21.17 -13.80
CA PHE A 255 -9.24 21.19 -12.73
C PHE A 255 -8.69 21.56 -11.35
N GLY A 256 -7.39 21.83 -11.24
CA GLY A 256 -6.69 22.06 -9.97
C GLY A 256 -6.45 20.76 -9.20
N VAL A 257 -5.72 20.87 -8.08
CA VAL A 257 -5.42 19.72 -7.21
C VAL A 257 -6.60 19.47 -6.26
N LYS A 258 -7.30 18.36 -6.46
CA LYS A 258 -8.42 17.90 -5.64
C LYS A 258 -8.08 16.53 -5.04
N LYS A 259 -7.90 16.47 -3.72
CA LYS A 259 -7.45 15.26 -3.02
C LYS A 259 -8.61 14.26 -2.80
N ALA A 260 -8.44 13.04 -3.30
CA ALA A 260 -9.29 11.89 -3.01
C ALA A 260 -9.05 11.36 -1.59
N PRO A 261 -10.00 10.58 -1.03
CA PRO A 261 -9.75 9.79 0.17
C PRO A 261 -8.50 8.92 0.03
N THR A 262 -7.75 8.78 1.11
CA THR A 262 -6.57 7.92 1.15
C THR A 262 -6.98 6.46 1.05
N VAL A 263 -6.29 5.70 0.21
CA VAL A 263 -6.48 4.26 0.04
C VAL A 263 -5.59 3.49 1.02
N PHE A 264 -6.16 2.48 1.67
CA PHE A 264 -5.42 1.51 2.48
C PHE A 264 -5.55 0.15 1.82
N ASP A 265 -4.44 -0.37 1.30
CA ASP A 265 -4.38 -1.66 0.62
C ASP A 265 -3.65 -2.66 1.53
N ASP A 266 -4.39 -3.55 2.17
CA ASP A 266 -3.84 -4.55 3.10
C ASP A 266 -3.03 -5.66 2.41
N ASN A 267 -3.00 -5.67 1.08
CA ASN A 267 -2.28 -6.66 0.27
C ASN A 267 -1.00 -6.10 -0.36
N ALA A 268 -1.00 -4.83 -0.77
CA ALA A 268 0.13 -4.23 -1.47
C ALA A 268 1.41 -4.20 -0.63
N LEU A 269 2.43 -4.90 -1.08
CA LEU A 269 3.76 -4.93 -0.43
C LEU A 269 4.76 -3.98 -1.10
N ASP A 270 4.57 -3.69 -2.39
CA ASP A 270 5.44 -2.85 -3.20
C ASP A 270 4.74 -1.61 -3.77
N GLU A 271 5.54 -0.63 -4.16
CA GLU A 271 5.06 0.65 -4.67
C GLU A 271 4.34 0.54 -6.02
N GLU A 272 4.74 -0.39 -6.89
CA GLU A 272 4.14 -0.52 -8.23
C GLU A 272 2.71 -1.06 -8.16
N GLU A 273 2.49 -2.09 -7.35
CA GLU A 273 1.17 -2.66 -7.08
C GLU A 273 0.24 -1.62 -6.45
N LEU A 274 0.73 -0.89 -5.44
CA LEU A 274 -0.03 0.17 -4.78
C LEU A 274 -0.36 1.32 -5.75
N LEU A 275 0.61 1.73 -6.57
CA LEU A 275 0.40 2.80 -7.55
C LEU A 275 -0.67 2.43 -8.58
N LYS A 276 -0.66 1.17 -9.04
CA LYS A 276 -1.69 0.65 -9.95
C LYS A 276 -3.07 0.69 -9.30
N ASN A 277 -3.19 0.27 -8.04
CA ASN A 277 -4.46 0.26 -7.32
C ASN A 277 -5.01 1.68 -7.09
N ILE A 278 -4.19 2.61 -6.58
CA ILE A 278 -4.67 3.99 -6.32
C ILE A 278 -5.05 4.72 -7.61
N LYS A 279 -4.37 4.44 -8.73
CA LYS A 279 -4.76 4.99 -10.04
C LYS A 279 -6.13 4.48 -10.49
N ALA A 280 -6.40 3.19 -10.31
CA ALA A 280 -7.69 2.59 -10.69
C ALA A 280 -8.87 3.14 -9.88
N GLN A 281 -8.64 3.61 -8.65
CA GLN A 281 -9.66 4.21 -7.79
C GLN A 281 -9.81 5.73 -7.99
N LEU A 282 -8.94 6.38 -8.77
CA LEU A 282 -8.99 7.81 -8.99
C LEU A 282 -9.94 8.14 -10.15
N THR A 283 -10.97 8.93 -9.87
CA THR A 283 -11.82 9.54 -10.90
C THR A 283 -11.29 10.94 -11.21
N ASP A 284 -10.41 11.07 -12.20
CA ASP A 284 -9.76 12.32 -12.59
C ASP A 284 -10.37 13.02 -13.81
N GLU A 285 -11.49 12.50 -14.31
CA GLU A 285 -12.28 13.08 -15.39
C GLU A 285 -13.70 13.45 -14.89
N PRO A 286 -14.35 14.48 -15.47
CA PRO A 286 -15.73 14.81 -15.14
C PRO A 286 -16.68 13.69 -15.56
N THR A 287 -17.74 13.51 -14.80
CA THR A 287 -18.86 12.67 -15.24
C THR A 287 -19.66 13.45 -16.29
N VAL A 288 -19.89 12.84 -17.44
CA VAL A 288 -20.63 13.42 -18.56
C VAL A 288 -21.75 12.47 -18.96
N GLU A 289 -22.97 12.98 -18.92
CA GLU A 289 -24.17 12.34 -19.49
C GLU A 289 -24.60 13.17 -20.70
N LEU A 290 -24.65 12.55 -21.88
CA LEU A 290 -24.96 13.20 -23.14
C LEU A 290 -26.17 12.53 -23.78
N SER A 291 -27.22 13.30 -24.06
CA SER A 291 -28.38 12.87 -24.82
C SER A 291 -28.45 13.65 -26.13
N THR A 292 -28.57 12.93 -27.24
CA THR A 292 -28.62 13.51 -28.58
C THR A 292 -29.52 12.68 -29.48
N ASN A 293 -30.19 13.35 -30.42
CA ASN A 293 -30.75 12.66 -31.58
C ASN A 293 -29.59 12.41 -32.55
N TYR A 294 -29.25 11.15 -32.77
CA TYR A 294 -28.08 10.80 -33.55
C TYR A 294 -28.41 10.88 -35.04
N LEU A 295 -27.66 11.71 -35.76
CA LEU A 295 -27.79 11.94 -37.21
C LEU A 295 -26.60 11.35 -38.01
N GLY A 296 -25.70 10.60 -37.36
CA GLY A 296 -24.56 10.00 -38.05
C GLY A 296 -25.01 8.94 -39.06
N PHE A 297 -24.21 8.78 -40.13
CA PHE A 297 -24.54 7.90 -41.25
C PHE A 297 -24.36 6.40 -40.94
N ASP A 298 -23.71 6.05 -39.83
CA ASP A 298 -23.48 4.67 -39.38
C ASP A 298 -24.47 4.22 -38.30
N GLU A 299 -24.82 2.93 -38.30
CA GLU A 299 -25.68 2.32 -37.29
C GLU A 299 -25.00 2.32 -35.91
N ILE A 300 -25.57 3.02 -34.92
CA ILE A 300 -25.10 2.98 -33.52
C ILE A 300 -25.52 1.68 -32.83
N LYS A 301 -24.58 1.08 -32.09
CA LYS A 301 -24.79 -0.15 -31.30
C LYS A 301 -24.48 0.08 -29.83
N ASP A 302 -25.03 -0.80 -28.98
CA ASP A 302 -24.82 -0.78 -27.52
C ASP A 302 -23.33 -0.93 -27.13
N ASN A 303 -22.48 -1.48 -28.01
CA ASN A 303 -21.04 -1.61 -27.78
C ASN A 303 -20.21 -0.46 -28.40
N HIS A 304 -20.81 0.64 -28.83
CA HIS A 304 -20.05 1.79 -29.33
C HIS A 304 -19.63 2.74 -28.20
N LYS A 305 -18.50 3.42 -28.40
CA LYS A 305 -18.05 4.56 -27.61
C LYS A 305 -17.69 5.74 -28.52
N ILE A 306 -17.81 6.95 -28.00
CA ILE A 306 -17.50 8.19 -28.71
C ILE A 306 -16.49 9.01 -27.92
N ARG A 307 -15.62 9.73 -28.62
CA ARG A 307 -14.76 10.76 -28.00
C ARG A 307 -15.55 12.04 -27.83
N PHE A 308 -15.85 12.43 -26.60
CA PHE A 308 -16.46 13.71 -26.27
C PHE A 308 -15.40 14.79 -26.06
N ILE A 309 -15.54 15.92 -26.73
CA ILE A 309 -14.61 17.05 -26.65
C ILE A 309 -15.37 18.29 -26.17
N HIS A 310 -15.03 18.78 -24.98
CA HIS A 310 -15.61 19.99 -24.40
C HIS A 310 -14.66 21.18 -24.53
N LYS A 311 -14.59 21.78 -25.72
CA LYS A 311 -13.69 22.90 -26.01
C LYS A 311 -13.73 24.04 -24.99
N PRO A 312 -14.91 24.52 -24.51
CA PRO A 312 -14.95 25.62 -23.52
C PRO A 312 -14.30 25.31 -22.16
N LEU A 313 -14.25 24.03 -21.77
CA LEU A 313 -13.67 23.59 -20.49
C LEU A 313 -12.30 22.93 -20.68
N GLY A 314 -11.82 22.80 -21.94
CA GLY A 314 -10.49 22.31 -22.26
C GLY A 314 -10.24 20.83 -21.99
N PHE A 315 -11.28 20.00 -21.83
CA PHE A 315 -11.13 18.56 -21.58
C PHE A 315 -11.78 17.70 -22.66
N ASN A 316 -11.38 16.44 -22.69
CA ASN A 316 -12.02 15.40 -23.49
C ASN A 316 -12.11 14.10 -22.68
N THR A 317 -13.10 13.27 -22.97
CA THR A 317 -13.37 11.98 -22.29
C THR A 317 -14.02 11.04 -23.29
N ASP A 318 -13.88 9.74 -23.09
CA ASP A 318 -14.64 8.75 -23.84
C ASP A 318 -15.99 8.50 -23.16
N LEU A 319 -17.08 8.46 -23.95
CA LEU A 319 -18.43 8.14 -23.47
C LEU A 319 -18.91 6.84 -24.12
N LYS A 320 -19.61 6.00 -23.35
CA LYS A 320 -20.15 4.71 -23.79
C LYS A 320 -21.65 4.86 -24.06
N VAL A 321 -22.16 4.16 -25.08
CA VAL A 321 -23.62 4.11 -25.33
C VAL A 321 -24.30 3.42 -24.14
N VAL A 322 -25.23 4.10 -23.47
CA VAL A 322 -26.02 3.54 -22.37
C VAL A 322 -27.42 3.16 -22.80
N LYS A 323 -27.98 3.88 -23.77
CA LYS A 323 -29.34 3.66 -24.25
C LYS A 323 -29.50 4.15 -25.68
N ILE A 324 -30.20 3.32 -26.47
CA ILE A 324 -30.66 3.62 -27.82
C ILE A 324 -32.18 3.55 -27.77
N SER A 325 -32.86 4.56 -28.28
CA SER A 325 -34.31 4.63 -28.40
C SER A 325 -34.67 4.93 -29.85
N ALA A 326 -35.17 3.91 -30.53
CA ALA A 326 -35.61 3.96 -31.92
C ALA A 326 -37.13 3.78 -31.97
N SER A 327 -37.79 4.61 -32.78
CA SER A 327 -39.22 4.46 -33.08
C SER A 327 -39.46 3.24 -33.97
N HIS A 328 -40.72 2.83 -34.11
CA HIS A 328 -41.10 1.70 -34.94
C HIS A 328 -40.51 1.86 -36.35
N PRO A 329 -39.99 0.80 -37.02
CA PRO A 329 -39.41 0.88 -38.36
C PRO A 329 -40.26 1.51 -39.49
N TYR A 330 -41.55 1.79 -39.22
CA TYR A 330 -42.48 2.43 -40.16
C TYR A 330 -42.72 3.92 -39.84
N VAL A 331 -42.09 4.44 -38.79
CA VAL A 331 -42.14 5.84 -38.37
C VAL A 331 -40.76 6.43 -38.62
N ASN A 332 -40.67 7.42 -39.50
CA ASN A 332 -39.41 8.07 -39.87
C ASN A 332 -38.99 9.13 -38.83
N GLU A 333 -38.74 8.68 -37.60
CA GLU A 333 -38.24 9.49 -36.49
C GLU A 333 -36.75 9.20 -36.23
N PRO A 334 -35.96 10.21 -35.85
CA PRO A 334 -34.54 10.03 -35.59
C PRO A 334 -34.32 9.15 -34.35
N VAL A 335 -33.24 8.37 -34.38
CA VAL A 335 -32.82 7.55 -33.23
C VAL A 335 -32.24 8.44 -32.15
N SER A 336 -32.78 8.34 -30.94
CA SER A 336 -32.23 9.03 -29.77
C SER A 336 -31.22 8.13 -29.07
N VAL A 337 -30.03 8.69 -28.76
CA VAL A 337 -28.93 7.98 -28.13
C VAL A 337 -28.46 8.74 -26.90
N GLU A 338 -28.31 8.00 -25.81
CA GLU A 338 -27.72 8.48 -24.56
C GLU A 338 -26.33 7.86 -24.39
N PHE A 339 -25.34 8.69 -24.07
CA PHE A 339 -23.96 8.31 -23.78
C PHE A 339 -23.58 8.73 -22.35
N SER A 340 -22.77 7.93 -21.67
CA SER A 340 -22.28 8.25 -20.33
C SER A 340 -20.90 7.66 -20.07
N ASN A 341 -20.12 8.30 -19.20
CA ASN A 341 -18.94 7.69 -18.55
C ASN A 341 -19.19 7.39 -17.06
N ALA A 342 -20.42 7.57 -16.57
CA ALA A 342 -20.75 7.31 -15.16
C ALA A 342 -20.73 5.80 -14.85
N SER A 343 -20.04 5.41 -13.78
CA SER A 343 -19.96 4.00 -13.36
C SER A 343 -21.33 3.40 -13.04
N LYS A 344 -22.28 4.20 -12.53
CA LYS A 344 -23.66 3.75 -12.25
C LYS A 344 -24.39 3.33 -13.52
N ASP A 345 -24.17 4.00 -14.64
CA ASP A 345 -24.85 3.70 -15.89
C ASP A 345 -24.24 2.45 -16.56
N ILE A 346 -22.95 2.20 -16.33
CA ILE A 346 -22.30 0.93 -16.72
C ILE A 346 -22.97 -0.26 -16.01
N VAL A 347 -23.31 -0.13 -14.73
CA VAL A 347 -24.10 -1.15 -14.00
C VAL A 347 -25.50 -1.31 -14.60
N GLN A 348 -26.12 -0.22 -15.08
CA GLN A 348 -27.40 -0.31 -15.79
C GLN A 348 -27.28 -1.05 -17.12
N ILE A 349 -26.20 -0.83 -17.88
CA ILE A 349 -25.90 -1.58 -19.11
C ILE A 349 -25.82 -3.08 -18.81
N GLN A 350 -25.05 -3.48 -17.79
CA GLN A 350 -24.92 -4.88 -17.39
C GLN A 350 -26.27 -5.47 -16.95
N ASN A 351 -27.09 -4.71 -16.22
CA ASN A 351 -28.43 -5.13 -15.83
C ASN A 351 -29.39 -5.28 -17.03
N LYS A 352 -29.28 -4.42 -18.06
CA LYS A 352 -30.04 -4.53 -19.31
C LYS A 352 -29.65 -5.80 -20.07
N ILE A 353 -28.34 -6.07 -20.18
CA ILE A 353 -27.81 -7.30 -20.77
C ILE A 353 -28.35 -8.52 -20.02
N ASN A 354 -28.29 -8.51 -18.69
CA ASN A 354 -28.86 -9.57 -17.84
C ASN A 354 -30.33 -9.87 -18.12
N ARG A 355 -31.15 -8.84 -18.35
CA ARG A 355 -32.57 -9.01 -18.68
C ARG A 355 -32.78 -9.66 -20.05
N ASN A 356 -31.93 -9.35 -21.03
CA ASN A 356 -32.00 -9.97 -22.35
C ASN A 356 -31.61 -11.44 -22.30
N ILE A 357 -30.58 -11.78 -21.52
CA ILE A 357 -30.18 -13.18 -21.28
C ILE A 357 -31.32 -13.98 -20.64
N LYS A 358 -32.05 -13.40 -19.67
CA LYS A 358 -33.19 -14.09 -19.01
C LYS A 358 -34.41 -14.30 -19.93
N LYS A 359 -34.51 -13.56 -21.02
CA LYS A 359 -35.60 -13.66 -22.01
C LYS A 359 -35.27 -14.55 -23.21
N SER A 360 -33.98 -14.90 -23.36
CA SER A 360 -33.44 -15.83 -24.36
C SER A 360 -33.48 -17.24 -23.82
#